data_AF-A0A9D4T3K0-F1
#
_entry.id   AF-A0A9D4T3K0-F1
#
_cell.length_a   1.000
_cell.length_b   1.000
_cell.length_c   1.000
_cell.angle_alpha   90.00
_cell.angle_beta   90.00
_cell.angle_gamma   90.00
#
_symmetry.space_group_name_H-M   'P 1'
#
loop_
_entity.id
_entity.type
_entity.pdbx_description
1 polymer ?
#
loop_
_entity_poly.entity_id
_entity_poly.type
_entity_poly.pdbx_seq_one_letter_code
_entity_poly.pdbx_strand_id
1 'polypeptide(L)'
;MGEHANAKRTFREEWRKDKELRGWASSCDNGTAVHCKYCNCDIRPHYSDLLKHAETKKHRESAVIPSTQRELPQLLASSGQANY
;
A
#
# COMPACT_ATOMS: atom_id res chain seq x y z
N MET A 1 7.78 -37.71 -6.22
CA MET A 1 7.29 -36.52 -5.50
C MET A 1 8.32 -35.42 -5.74
N GLY A 2 8.04 -34.24 -6.30
CA GLY A 2 6.84 -33.67 -6.88
C GLY A 2 7.23 -32.62 -7.93
N GLU A 3 6.33 -32.36 -8.87
CA GLU A 3 6.52 -31.42 -9.96
C GLU A 3 6.29 -30.00 -9.45
N HIS A 4 7.34 -29.17 -9.46
CA HIS A 4 7.25 -27.77 -9.11
C HIS A 4 6.70 -26.99 -10.30
N ALA A 5 5.37 -27.03 -10.47
CA ALA A 5 4.68 -26.23 -11.46
C ALA A 5 5.07 -24.76 -11.30
N ASN A 6 5.81 -24.23 -12.27
CA ASN A 6 6.17 -22.83 -12.38
C ASN A 6 4.91 -22.03 -12.71
N ALA A 7 4.05 -21.83 -11.72
CA ALA A 7 2.93 -20.91 -11.82
C ALA A 7 3.51 -19.51 -11.98
N LYS A 8 3.40 -18.97 -13.19
CA LYS A 8 3.73 -17.59 -13.52
C LYS A 8 3.14 -16.68 -12.44
N ARG A 9 3.99 -15.89 -11.79
CA ARG A 9 3.67 -15.02 -10.66
C ARG A 9 2.98 -13.74 -11.15
N THR A 10 1.93 -13.90 -11.95
CA THR A 10 1.14 -12.77 -12.45
C THR A 10 0.02 -12.47 -11.47
N PHE A 11 -0.17 -11.19 -11.18
CA PHE A 11 -1.31 -10.70 -10.41
C PHE A 11 -2.60 -11.30 -10.99
N ARG A 12 -3.29 -12.12 -10.20
CA ARG A 12 -4.51 -12.81 -10.66
C ARG A 12 -5.70 -11.87 -10.59
N GLU A 13 -6.55 -11.93 -11.61
CA GLU A 13 -7.79 -11.13 -11.67
C GLU A 13 -8.75 -11.47 -10.53
N GLU A 14 -8.65 -12.68 -9.95
CA GLU A 14 -9.41 -13.07 -8.76
C GLU A 14 -9.17 -12.12 -7.57
N TRP A 15 -7.94 -11.62 -7.40
CA TRP A 15 -7.61 -10.68 -6.30
C TRP A 15 -8.28 -9.31 -6.48
N ARG A 16 -8.69 -8.96 -7.70
CA ARG A 16 -9.51 -7.77 -7.97
C ARG A 16 -10.95 -7.94 -7.48
N LYS A 17 -11.43 -9.18 -7.36
CA LYS A 17 -12.77 -9.52 -6.87
C LYS A 17 -12.80 -9.69 -5.35
N ASP A 18 -11.67 -10.05 -4.75
CA ASP A 18 -11.52 -10.13 -3.30
C ASP A 18 -11.76 -8.78 -2.61
N LYS A 19 -12.71 -8.76 -1.68
CA LYS A 19 -13.06 -7.53 -0.94
C LYS A 19 -11.94 -7.06 -0.03
N GLU A 20 -11.17 -8.00 0.54
CA GLU A 20 -10.07 -7.70 1.46
C GLU A 20 -8.84 -7.17 0.73
N LEU A 21 -8.59 -7.60 -0.50
CA LEU A 21 -7.42 -7.21 -1.28
C LEU A 21 -7.68 -5.98 -2.13
N ARG A 22 -8.82 -5.89 -2.85
CA ARG A 22 -9.06 -4.78 -3.81
C ARG A 22 -9.08 -3.39 -3.17
N GLY A 23 -9.32 -3.31 -1.86
CA GLY A 23 -9.37 -2.06 -1.12
C GLY A 23 -8.03 -1.32 -1.14
N TRP A 24 -6.92 -2.05 -1.03
CA TRP A 24 -5.58 -1.47 -0.89
C TRP A 24 -4.57 -2.01 -1.89
N ALA A 25 -4.72 -3.25 -2.35
CA ALA A 25 -3.85 -3.87 -3.32
C ALA A 25 -4.18 -3.34 -4.72
N SER A 26 -3.23 -2.63 -5.33
CA SER A 26 -3.33 -2.11 -6.68
C SER A 26 -2.27 -2.77 -7.56
N SER A 27 -2.65 -3.29 -8.73
CA SER A 27 -1.67 -3.80 -9.70
C SER A 27 -0.77 -2.66 -10.17
N CYS A 28 0.54 -2.83 -10.10
CA CYS A 28 1.50 -1.91 -10.73
C CYS A 28 1.51 -2.13 -12.25
N ASP A 29 1.87 -1.11 -13.04
CA ASP A 29 1.80 -1.08 -14.51
C ASP A 29 2.55 -2.26 -15.16
N ASN A 30 3.66 -2.68 -14.53
CA ASN A 30 4.49 -3.78 -15.02
C ASN A 30 3.96 -5.18 -14.64
N GLY A 31 2.89 -5.30 -13.86
CA GLY A 31 2.31 -6.58 -13.41
C GLY A 31 3.22 -7.46 -12.54
N THR A 32 4.43 -6.99 -12.25
CA THR A 32 5.48 -7.68 -11.50
C THR A 32 5.45 -7.39 -10.00
N ALA A 33 4.64 -6.41 -9.58
CA ALA A 33 4.46 -6.00 -8.19
C ALA A 33 3.04 -5.49 -7.93
N VAL A 34 2.67 -5.49 -6.66
CA VAL A 34 1.40 -4.95 -6.16
C VAL A 34 1.70 -3.77 -5.26
N HIS A 35 1.12 -2.62 -5.57
CA HIS A 35 1.22 -1.42 -4.76
C HIS A 35 0.15 -1.41 -3.68
N CYS A 36 0.55 -1.25 -2.41
CA CYS A 36 -0.37 -1.04 -1.32
C CYS A 36 -0.69 0.44 -1.14
N LYS A 37 -1.96 0.83 -1.30
CA LYS A 37 -2.41 2.22 -1.14
C LYS A 37 -2.32 2.72 0.31
N TYR A 38 -2.49 1.85 1.29
CA TYR A 38 -2.44 2.24 2.71
C TYR A 38 -1.00 2.44 3.19
N CYS A 39 -0.11 1.51 2.86
CA CYS A 39 1.28 1.54 3.27
C CYS A 39 2.19 2.35 2.32
N ASN A 40 1.70 2.64 1.10
CA ASN A 40 2.46 3.19 -0.03
C ASN A 40 3.77 2.42 -0.27
N CYS A 41 3.67 1.09 -0.42
CA CYS A 41 4.81 0.20 -0.62
C CYS A 41 4.51 -0.85 -1.69
N ASP A 42 5.55 -1.26 -2.42
CA ASP A 42 5.52 -2.33 -3.40
C ASP A 42 5.69 -3.71 -2.74
N ILE A 43 4.78 -4.63 -3.04
CA ILE A 43 4.68 -5.97 -2.47
C ILE A 43 4.77 -6.97 -3.62
N ARG A 44 5.29 -8.17 -3.35
CA ARG A 44 5.37 -9.19 -4.38
C ARG A 44 3.96 -9.61 -4.81
N PRO A 45 3.73 -9.93 -6.09
CA PRO A 45 2.46 -10.42 -6.60
C PRO A 45 2.29 -11.90 -6.20
N HIS A 46 2.30 -12.16 -4.89
CA HIS A 46 2.18 -13.48 -4.31
C HIS A 46 1.09 -13.43 -3.23
N TYR A 47 0.09 -14.30 -3.36
CA TYR A 47 -1.08 -14.29 -2.48
C TYR A 47 -0.69 -14.37 -0.99
N SER A 48 0.27 -15.24 -0.65
CA SER A 48 0.76 -15.37 0.72
C SER A 48 1.46 -14.11 1.25
N ASP A 49 2.11 -13.35 0.37
CA ASP A 49 2.80 -12.11 0.74
C ASP A 49 1.79 -10.99 0.99
N LEU A 50 0.74 -10.92 0.16
CA LEU A 50 -0.38 -10.00 0.32
C LEU A 50 -1.16 -10.27 1.61
N LEU A 51 -1.46 -11.54 1.91
CA LEU A 51 -2.10 -11.95 3.17
C LEU A 51 -1.25 -11.56 4.38
N LYS A 52 0.04 -11.95 4.37
CA LYS A 52 0.97 -11.57 5.44
C LYS A 52 1.08 -10.06 5.59
N HIS A 53 1.09 -9.32 4.48
CA HIS A 53 1.10 -7.87 4.50
C HIS A 53 -0.15 -7.30 5.17
N ALA A 54 -1.33 -7.79 4.81
CA ALA A 54 -2.60 -7.37 5.44
C ALA A 54 -2.59 -7.60 6.97
N GLU A 55 -1.93 -8.66 7.41
CA GLU A 55 -1.80 -8.97 8.83
C GLU A 55 -0.73 -8.13 9.57
N THR A 56 0.14 -7.43 8.86
CA THR A 56 1.17 -6.61 9.52
C THR A 56 0.56 -5.44 10.30
N LYS A 57 1.18 -5.12 11.44
CA LYS A 57 0.76 -4.00 12.28
C LYS A 57 0.72 -2.67 11.50
N LYS A 58 1.75 -2.41 10.68
CA LYS A 58 1.82 -1.22 9.81
C LYS A 58 0.61 -1.11 8.88
N HIS A 59 0.23 -2.23 8.25
CA HIS A 59 -0.95 -2.26 7.39
C HIS A 59 -2.22 -1.99 8.17
N ARG A 60 -2.44 -2.68 9.30
CA ARG A 60 -3.65 -2.47 10.13
C ARG A 60 -3.77 -1.03 10.62
N GLU A 61 -2.68 -0.42 11.08
CA GLU A 61 -2.66 0.98 11.50
C GLU A 61 -2.98 1.94 10.33
N SER A 62 -2.43 1.67 9.14
CA SER A 62 -2.67 2.49 7.94
C SER A 62 -4.01 2.20 7.26
N ALA A 63 -4.60 1.01 7.48
CA ALA A 63 -5.91 0.63 6.97
C ALA A 63 -7.03 1.27 7.80
N VAL A 64 -6.80 1.43 9.11
CA VAL A 64 -7.71 2.12 10.03
C VAL A 64 -7.60 3.63 9.89
N ILE A 65 -6.40 4.15 9.63
CA ILE A 65 -6.15 5.58 9.40
C ILE A 65 -5.87 5.77 7.91
N PRO A 66 -6.87 6.08 7.06
CA PRO A 66 -6.59 6.41 5.67
C PRO A 66 -5.69 7.64 5.66
N SER A 67 -4.41 7.44 5.36
CA SER A 67 -3.32 8.41 5.42
C SER A 67 -3.52 9.59 4.46
N THR A 68 -4.49 10.47 4.75
CA THR A 68 -4.74 11.73 4.04
C THR A 68 -3.77 12.83 4.46
N GLN A 69 -2.94 12.63 5.48
CA GLN A 69 -2.15 13.72 6.03
C GLN A 69 -0.67 13.58 5.72
N ARG A 70 -0.17 14.35 4.74
CA ARG A 70 1.19 14.93 4.76
C ARG A 70 1.45 15.96 3.66
N GLU A 71 0.60 16.98 3.59
CA GLU A 71 1.09 18.32 3.25
C GLU A 71 0.94 19.16 4.51
N LEU A 72 1.98 19.13 5.34
CA LEU A 72 2.18 20.19 6.32
C LEU A 72 2.89 21.32 5.55
N PRO A 73 2.21 22.41 5.16
CA PRO A 73 2.92 23.57 4.65
C PRO A 73 3.88 24.05 5.74
N GLN A 74 5.13 24.09 5.31
CA GLN A 74 6.32 24.35 6.07
C GLN A 74 6.31 25.82 6.49
N LEU A 75 6.39 26.04 7.80
CA LEU A 75 6.93 27.21 8.51
C LEU A 75 7.38 28.40 7.62
N LEU A 76 6.60 29.49 7.58
CA LEU A 76 7.02 30.83 7.16
C LEU A 76 5.92 31.81 7.64
N ALA A 77 6.13 32.91 8.36
CA ALA A 77 7.31 33.58 8.90
C ALA A 77 6.85 34.61 9.95
N SER A 78 7.79 34.98 10.82
CA SER A 78 7.93 36.30 11.44
C SER A 78 6.90 36.72 12.49
N SER A 79 7.22 36.33 13.73
CA SER A 79 7.01 37.18 14.88
C SER A 79 7.62 38.56 14.64
N GLY A 80 6.83 39.61 14.81
CA GLY A 80 7.30 40.94 15.15
C GLY A 80 7.15 41.99 14.05
N GLN A 81 6.24 42.93 14.27
CA GLN A 81 6.56 44.34 14.05
C GLN A 81 5.70 45.26 14.94
N ALA A 82 6.36 46.31 15.40
CA ALA A 82 6.01 47.31 16.40
C ALA A 82 4.67 48.00 16.18
N ASN A 83 3.98 48.30 17.29
CA ASN A 83 2.99 49.38 17.34
C ASN A 83 3.72 50.71 17.60
N TYR A 84 3.26 51.73 16.88
CA TYR A 84 3.72 53.11 16.83
C TYR A 84 3.23 53.94 18.02
#